data_AF-A0A183TLF1-F1
#
_entry.id   AF-A0A183TLF1-F1
#
_cell.length_a   1.000
_cell.length_b   1.000
_cell.length_c   1.000
_cell.angle_alpha   90.00
_cell.angle_beta   90.00
_cell.angle_gamma   90.00
#
_symmetry.space_group_name_H-M   'P 1'
#
loop_
_entity.id
_entity.type
_entity.pdbx_description
1 polymer ?
#
loop_
_entity_poly.entity_id
_entity_poly.type
_entity_poly.pdbx_seq_one_letter_code
_entity_poly.pdbx_strand_id
1 'polypeptide(L)'
;LWEIATFAALPFSGLSHEEVISLVTSGGHLGKQGWPPRFPPVLLHIMSLCWRTDKCLRPSFGDILHLLKGHLSDTFLAASYFFGGGSASDAEADVTVDSSPETAVDA
;
A
#
# COMPACT_ATOMS: atom_id res chain seq x y z
N LEU A 1 1.79 -4.42 -6.61
CA LEU A 1 3.13 -5.06 -6.78
C LEU A 1 3.02 -6.51 -7.23
N TRP A 2 2.31 -7.37 -6.50
CA TRP A 2 2.17 -8.77 -6.88
C TRP A 2 1.56 -8.95 -8.28
N GLU A 3 0.49 -8.21 -8.61
CA GLU A 3 -0.10 -8.23 -9.96
C GLU A 3 0.88 -7.80 -11.05
N ILE A 4 1.75 -6.82 -10.79
CA ILE A 4 2.82 -6.44 -11.74
C ILE A 4 3.78 -7.62 -11.93
N ALA A 5 4.13 -8.30 -10.84
CA ALA A 5 5.02 -9.45 -10.86
C ALA A 5 4.43 -10.67 -11.59
N THR A 6 3.11 -10.82 -11.62
CA THR A 6 2.43 -11.99 -12.18
C THR A 6 1.67 -11.69 -13.47
N PHE A 7 1.91 -10.54 -14.09
CA PHE A 7 1.18 -10.08 -15.28
C PHE A 7 -0.34 -10.12 -15.09
N ALA A 8 -0.80 -9.59 -13.95
CA ALA A 8 -2.19 -9.53 -13.52
C ALA A 8 -2.86 -10.92 -13.42
N ALA A 9 -2.12 -11.93 -12.97
CA ALA A 9 -2.71 -13.22 -12.62
C ALA A 9 -3.78 -13.06 -11.52
N LEU A 10 -4.68 -14.03 -11.42
CA LEU A 10 -5.69 -14.05 -10.37
C LEU A 10 -5.03 -14.33 -9.00
N PRO A 11 -5.13 -13.43 -8.01
CA PRO A 11 -4.62 -13.68 -6.67
C PRO A 11 -5.39 -14.83 -6.00
N PHE A 12 -4.68 -15.64 -5.23
CA PHE A 12 -5.24 -16.81 -4.52
C PHE A 12 -6.01 -17.78 -5.43
N SER A 13 -5.58 -17.91 -6.69
CA SER A 13 -6.20 -18.82 -7.66
C SER A 13 -6.34 -20.24 -7.09
N GLY A 14 -7.55 -20.80 -7.23
CA GLY A 14 -7.89 -22.12 -6.72
C GLY A 14 -8.45 -22.16 -5.30
N LEU A 15 -8.54 -21.02 -4.60
CA LEU A 15 -9.19 -20.91 -3.29
C LEU A 15 -10.61 -20.31 -3.40
N SER A 16 -11.51 -20.78 -2.53
CA SER A 16 -12.82 -20.16 -2.31
C SER A 16 -12.69 -18.83 -1.57
N HIS A 17 -13.78 -18.05 -1.54
CA HIS A 17 -13.83 -16.80 -0.79
C HIS A 17 -13.50 -17.00 0.70
N GLU A 18 -14.11 -18.01 1.33
CA GLU A 18 -13.94 -18.34 2.74
C GLU A 18 -12.51 -18.82 3.04
N GLU A 19 -11.92 -19.61 2.13
CA GLU A 19 -10.54 -20.07 2.25
C GLU A 19 -9.56 -18.89 2.18
N VAL A 20 -9.80 -17.91 1.30
CA VAL A 20 -8.99 -16.68 1.21
C VAL A 20 -9.08 -15.88 2.51
N ILE A 21 -10.28 -15.71 3.06
CA ILE A 21 -10.47 -15.02 4.35
C ILE A 21 -9.66 -15.73 5.44
N SER A 22 -9.81 -17.05 5.57
CA SER A 22 -9.10 -17.85 6.57
C SER A 22 -7.58 -17.74 6.44
N LEU A 23 -7.07 -17.85 5.21
CA LEU A 23 -5.64 -17.76 4.93
C LEU A 23 -5.08 -16.37 5.30
N VAL A 24 -5.71 -15.29 4.85
CA VAL A 24 -5.21 -13.92 5.07
C VAL A 24 -5.30 -13.53 6.54
N THR A 25 -6.40 -13.87 7.21
CA THR A 25 -6.58 -13.57 8.64
C THR A 25 -5.62 -14.36 9.53
N SER A 26 -5.19 -15.55 9.08
CA SER A 26 -4.16 -16.35 9.74
C SER A 26 -2.71 -15.89 9.45
N GLY A 27 -2.53 -14.78 8.73
CA GLY A 27 -1.22 -14.24 8.37
C GLY A 27 -0.59 -14.84 7.12
N GLY A 28 -1.33 -15.65 6.37
CA GLY A 28 -0.95 -16.10 5.04
C GLY A 28 -0.98 -14.96 4.02
N HIS A 29 -0.16 -15.06 2.99
CA HIS A 29 -0.11 -14.08 1.90
C HIS A 29 0.22 -14.78 0.57
N LEU A 30 0.17 -14.01 -0.53
CA LEU A 30 0.50 -14.52 -1.85
C LEU A 30 1.96 -14.99 -1.92
N GLY A 31 2.19 -16.08 -2.65
CA GLY A 31 3.52 -16.65 -2.85
C GLY A 31 4.25 -16.09 -4.09
N LYS A 32 5.39 -16.72 -4.40
CA LYS A 32 6.28 -16.34 -5.51
C LYS A 32 5.92 -16.99 -6.86
N GLN A 33 4.80 -17.71 -6.92
CA GLN A 33 4.42 -18.46 -8.11
C GLN A 33 4.13 -17.50 -9.27
N GLY A 34 4.68 -17.80 -10.44
CA GLY A 34 4.50 -16.97 -11.64
C GLY A 34 5.40 -15.74 -11.72
N TRP A 35 6.37 -15.56 -10.83
CA TRP A 35 7.31 -14.44 -10.92
C TRP A 35 8.35 -14.65 -12.04
N PRO A 36 8.76 -13.57 -12.74
CA PRO A 36 9.85 -13.61 -13.71
C PRO A 36 11.15 -14.10 -13.07
N PRO A 37 12.03 -14.80 -13.83
CA PRO A 37 13.33 -15.27 -13.34
C PRO A 37 14.23 -14.18 -12.72
N ARG A 38 14.00 -12.91 -13.06
CA ARG A 38 14.78 -11.75 -12.59
C ARG A 38 13.88 -10.65 -12.01
N PHE A 39 12.95 -11.02 -11.13
CA PHE A 39 12.14 -10.01 -10.45
C PHE A 39 12.99 -9.21 -9.42
N PRO A 40 12.88 -7.87 -9.37
CA PRO A 40 13.73 -7.05 -8.49
C PRO A 40 13.59 -7.40 -7.00
N PRO A 41 14.68 -7.73 -6.28
CA PRO A 41 14.62 -8.10 -4.86
C PRO A 41 14.00 -7.02 -3.96
N VAL A 42 14.21 -5.73 -4.29
CA VAL A 42 13.64 -4.60 -3.54
C VAL A 42 12.10 -4.64 -3.52
N LEU A 43 11.47 -5.01 -4.64
CA LEU A 43 10.02 -5.12 -4.74
C LEU A 43 9.49 -6.31 -3.93
N LEU A 44 10.28 -7.38 -3.81
CA LEU A 44 9.96 -8.54 -2.96
C LEU A 44 9.96 -8.18 -1.50
N HIS A 45 11.00 -7.46 -1.09
CA HIS A 45 11.14 -6.97 0.25
C HIS A 45 9.97 -6.04 0.61
N ILE A 46 9.63 -5.08 -0.25
CA ILE A 46 8.48 -4.20 -0.04
C ILE A 46 7.18 -4.99 0.11
N MET A 47 6.89 -5.96 -0.76
CA MET A 47 5.68 -6.79 -0.61
C MET A 47 5.64 -7.53 0.73
N SER A 48 6.76 -8.11 1.18
CA SER A 48 6.81 -8.80 2.48
C SER A 48 6.55 -7.87 3.67
N LEU A 49 6.99 -6.61 3.58
CA LEU A 49 6.73 -5.59 4.60
C LEU A 49 5.26 -5.15 4.57
N CYS A 50 4.68 -4.98 3.39
CA CYS A 50 3.27 -4.62 3.24
C CYS A 50 2.31 -5.71 3.74
N TRP A 51 2.72 -6.99 3.70
CA TRP A 51 1.91 -8.13 4.12
C TRP A 51 2.13 -8.54 5.58
N ARG A 52 2.75 -7.70 6.41
CA ARG A 52 2.86 -7.97 7.85
C ARG A 52 1.47 -8.04 8.50
N THR A 53 1.25 -9.07 9.32
CA THR A 53 0.00 -9.23 10.08
C THR A 53 -0.25 -8.04 10.99
N ASP A 54 0.79 -7.60 11.72
CA ASP A 54 0.74 -6.38 12.52
C ASP A 54 0.77 -5.14 11.62
N LYS A 55 -0.32 -4.36 11.66
CA LYS A 55 -0.49 -3.13 10.89
C LYS A 55 0.56 -2.07 11.24
N CYS A 56 1.04 -2.03 12.47
CA CYS A 56 2.02 -1.05 12.93
C CYS A 56 3.43 -1.31 12.35
N LEU A 57 3.67 -2.53 11.87
CA LEU A 57 4.93 -2.92 11.21
C LEU A 57 4.90 -2.75 9.69
N ARG A 58 3.76 -2.32 9.13
CA ARG A 58 3.65 -2.06 7.69
C ARG A 58 4.29 -0.70 7.38
N PRO A 59 5.07 -0.60 6.29
CA PRO A 59 5.71 0.65 5.92
C PRO A 59 4.65 1.65 5.45
N SER A 60 4.86 2.93 5.76
CA SER A 60 4.13 4.02 5.11
C SER A 60 4.54 4.12 3.64
N PHE A 61 3.76 4.85 2.84
CA PHE A 61 4.18 5.15 1.47
C PHE A 61 5.52 5.91 1.41
N GLY A 62 5.82 6.76 2.40
CA GLY A 62 7.12 7.43 2.50
C GLY A 62 8.27 6.46 2.75
N ASP A 63 8.08 5.45 3.59
CA ASP A 63 9.08 4.39 3.82
C ASP A 63 9.31 3.57 2.55
N ILE A 64 8.23 3.24 1.82
CA ILE A 64 8.32 2.54 0.52
C ILE A 64 9.13 3.36 -0.48
N LEU A 65 8.90 4.68 -0.57
CA LEU A 65 9.65 5.57 -1.46
C LEU A 65 11.13 5.66 -1.07
N HIS A 66 11.45 5.67 0.23
CA HIS A 66 12.84 5.59 0.69
C HIS A 66 13.52 4.29 0.28
N LEU A 67 12.85 3.14 0.41
CA LEU A 67 13.37 1.85 -0.03
C LEU A 67 13.62 1.81 -1.55
N LEU A 68 12.81 2.53 -2.33
CA LEU A 68 12.95 2.61 -3.78
C LEU A 68 13.95 3.66 -4.26
N LYS A 69 14.38 4.61 -3.42
CA LYS A 69 15.12 5.82 -3.81
C LYS A 69 16.30 5.55 -4.76
N GLY A 70 17.08 4.51 -4.51
CA GLY A 70 18.24 4.13 -5.34
C GLY A 70 17.89 3.58 -6.73
N HIS A 71 16.61 3.36 -7.02
CA HIS A 71 16.09 2.83 -8.29
C HIS A 71 15.23 3.85 -9.06
N LEU A 72 15.07 5.07 -8.53
CA LEU A 72 14.25 6.12 -9.15
C LEU A 72 15.11 7.00 -10.06
N SER A 73 14.50 7.53 -11.11
CA SER A 73 15.19 8.47 -12.01
C SER A 73 15.27 9.87 -11.39
N ASP A 74 16.29 10.64 -11.76
CA ASP A 74 16.44 12.03 -11.30
C ASP A 74 15.22 12.89 -11.65
N THR A 75 14.60 12.65 -12.81
CA THR A 75 13.36 13.31 -13.21
C THR A 75 12.23 13.03 -12.21
N PHE A 76 12.08 11.79 -11.75
CA PHE A 76 11.09 11.45 -10.74
C PHE A 76 11.43 12.08 -9.39
N LEU A 77 12.70 12.05 -8.98
CA LEU A 77 13.14 12.68 -7.73
C LEU A 77 12.87 14.19 -7.72
N ALA A 78 13.07 14.87 -8.85
CA ALA A 78 12.81 16.31 -8.96
C ALA A 78 11.32 16.67 -9.04
N ALA A 79 10.50 15.83 -9.68
CA ALA A 79 9.10 16.17 -9.96
C ALA A 79 8.07 15.55 -9.00
N SER A 80 8.45 14.52 -8.22
CA SER A 80 7.51 13.80 -7.36
C SER A 80 7.15 14.59 -6.11
N TYR A 81 5.90 14.43 -5.65
CA TYR A 81 5.39 15.04 -4.41
C TYR A 81 6.32 14.86 -3.20
N PHE A 82 6.89 13.67 -3.05
CA PHE A 82 7.66 13.29 -1.86
C PHE A 82 9.09 13.84 -1.84
N PHE A 83 9.75 13.93 -3.00
CA PHE A 83 11.18 14.32 -3.11
C PHE A 83 11.37 15.74 -3.67
N GLY A 84 10.42 16.23 -4.48
CA GLY A 84 10.50 17.49 -5.22
C GLY A 84 10.27 18.75 -4.39
N GLY A 85 10.18 18.63 -3.06
CA GLY A 85 10.13 19.80 -2.18
C GLY A 85 8.90 20.69 -2.41
N GLY A 86 7.70 20.10 -2.47
CA GLY A 86 6.52 20.85 -2.10
C GLY A 86 6.71 21.30 -0.66
N SER A 87 6.95 22.60 -0.45
CA SER A 87 7.13 23.18 0.86
C SER A 87 6.03 22.68 1.79
N ALA A 88 6.43 22.27 2.99
CA ALA A 88 5.55 22.08 4.13
C ALA A 88 4.96 23.43 4.58
N SER A 89 4.25 24.12 3.69
CA SER A 89 3.64 25.43 3.91
C SER A 89 2.14 25.48 3.62
N ASP A 90 1.49 24.36 3.30
CA ASP A 90 0.02 24.28 3.16
C ASP A 90 -0.57 23.17 4.06
N ALA A 91 -0.03 23.03 5.26
CA ALA A 91 -0.69 22.31 6.36
C ALA A 91 -1.34 23.34 7.31
N GLU A 92 -2.26 24.16 6.79
CA GLU A 92 -3.28 24.79 7.63
C GLU A 92 -4.54 23.93 7.59
N ALA A 93 -5.07 23.71 8.79
CA ALA A 93 -6.22 22.88 9.06
C ALA A 93 -7.48 23.42 8.40
N ASP A 94 -8.28 22.53 7.82
CA ASP A 94 -9.73 22.65 7.93
C ASP A 94 -10.32 21.30 8.32
N VAL A 95 -10.34 21.07 9.63
CA VAL A 95 -11.31 20.17 10.25
C VAL A 95 -12.54 21.01 10.49
N THR A 96 -13.38 21.15 9.47
CA THR A 96 -14.79 21.49 9.69
C THR A 96 -15.51 20.20 10.08
N VAL A 97 -15.57 19.96 11.39
CA VAL A 97 -16.60 19.10 11.97
C VAL A 97 -17.93 19.77 11.62
N ASP A 98 -18.67 19.21 10.66
CA ASP A 98 -20.08 19.52 10.46
C ASP A 98 -20.84 18.98 11.68
N SER A 99 -20.92 19.83 12.72
CA SER A 99 -21.89 19.69 13.80
C SER A 99 -23.22 20.24 13.29
N SER A 100 -23.95 19.46 12.51
CA SER A 100 -25.38 19.70 12.30
C SER A 100 -26.16 18.96 13.39
N PRO A 101 -26.96 19.66 14.22
CA PRO A 101 -27.75 19.02 15.26
C PRO A 101 -28.93 18.26 14.63
N GLU A 102 -29.08 16.99 15.00
CA GLU A 102 -30.33 16.24 14.83
C GLU A 102 -31.45 16.96 15.57
N THR A 103 -32.31 17.68 14.84
CA THR A 103 -33.63 18.01 15.36
C THR A 103 -34.54 16.82 15.14
N ALA A 104 -34.73 16.07 16.22
CA ALA A 104 -35.83 15.14 16.39
C ALA A 104 -37.17 15.81 16.09
N VAL A 105 -37.97 15.18 15.23
CA VAL A 105 -39.42 15.33 15.23
C VAL A 105 -40.03 13.93 15.31
N ASP A 106 -40.26 13.49 16.55
CA ASP A 106 -41.22 12.43 16.87
C ASP A 106 -42.64 13.03 16.86
N ALA A 107 -43.52 12.49 16.02
CA ALA A 107 -44.95 12.22 16.24
C ALA A 107 -45.64 11.79 14.94
#